data_AF-A0A6M1YI55-F1
#
_entry.id   AF-A0A6M1YI55-F1
#
_cell.length_a   1.000
_cell.length_b   1.000
_cell.length_c   1.000
_cell.angle_alpha   90.00
_cell.angle_beta   90.00
_cell.angle_gamma   90.00
#
_symmetry.space_group_name_H-M   'P 1'
#
loop_
_entity.id
_entity.type
_entity.pdbx_description
1 polymer ?
#
loop_
_entity_poly.entity_id
_entity_poly.type
_entity_poly.pdbx_seq_one_letter_code
_entity_poly.pdbx_strand_id
1 'polypeptide(L)'
;MDKRALYNLLRLNYQEDPTLTVESWQVQDYRNFSLEDLFSQLKEINIHLDKPSFEIYVENTEDPEDLTQLLSEDVEDIKTQDQVYLLVFELWRRLASQKPSISLFCDELDRKIEEYDRGNQQSYSIVDLLFSLQQLLDENEDKTIDPKILFLSVIERCANDVESFLYDFISDQLEQNQKAYARDLIEGFEKYMSDPKWFLLLKLRLSIQEELPHVEFLMQELVEYLNENDLEFCFEVLDFVLQTDQVEYFFPLMKRMFLLCEKEGDFQDVLIELYQFLIDYDFVKQAKKVQKLVEKRRRILPEERIEKDDPALKDVLELVSNIAF
;
A
#
# COMPACT_ATOMS: atom_id res chain seq x y z
N MET A 1 -5.93 0.34 -15.11
CA MET A 1 -6.80 0.62 -13.96
C MET A 1 -8.24 0.35 -14.37
N ASP A 2 -8.89 -0.54 -13.64
CA ASP A 2 -10.27 -0.94 -13.86
C ASP A 2 -11.25 0.24 -13.64
N LYS A 3 -12.42 0.22 -14.31
CA LYS A 3 -13.42 1.28 -14.18
C LYS A 3 -13.89 1.43 -12.74
N ARG A 4 -14.10 0.34 -12.00
CA ARG A 4 -14.55 0.41 -10.61
C ARG A 4 -13.47 1.00 -9.70
N ALA A 5 -12.23 0.55 -9.86
CA ALA A 5 -11.08 1.08 -9.13
C ALA A 5 -10.96 2.61 -9.29
N LEU A 6 -11.14 3.11 -10.51
CA LEU A 6 -11.11 4.54 -10.80
C LEU A 6 -12.17 5.31 -10.00
N TYR A 7 -13.42 4.82 -9.98
CA TYR A 7 -14.51 5.49 -9.26
C TYR A 7 -14.36 5.38 -7.73
N ASN A 8 -13.83 4.27 -7.22
CA ASN A 8 -13.45 4.14 -5.82
C ASN A 8 -12.37 5.15 -5.45
N LEU A 9 -11.31 5.26 -6.25
CA LEU A 9 -10.23 6.24 -6.05
C LEU A 9 -10.75 7.69 -6.09
N LEU A 10 -11.62 8.02 -7.06
CA LEU A 10 -12.26 9.33 -7.13
C LEU A 10 -13.09 9.64 -5.89
N ARG A 11 -13.83 8.65 -5.37
CA ARG A 11 -14.60 8.79 -4.14
C ARG A 11 -13.71 9.00 -2.92
N LEU A 12 -12.62 8.24 -2.79
CA LEU A 12 -11.65 8.38 -1.71
C LEU A 12 -11.05 9.78 -1.71
N ASN A 13 -10.53 10.22 -2.86
CA ASN A 13 -9.96 11.56 -3.02
C ASN A 13 -10.99 12.67 -2.70
N TYR A 14 -12.26 12.50 -3.08
CA TYR A 14 -13.32 13.46 -2.79
C TYR A 14 -13.69 13.53 -1.30
N GLN A 15 -13.57 12.43 -0.57
CA GLN A 15 -13.79 12.42 0.89
C GLN A 15 -12.69 13.17 1.63
N GLU A 16 -11.45 13.10 1.14
CA GLU A 16 -10.32 13.86 1.69
C GLU A 16 -10.35 15.34 1.28
N ASP A 17 -10.67 15.62 0.00
CA ASP A 17 -10.82 16.96 -0.54
C ASP A 17 -12.17 17.14 -1.27
N PRO A 18 -13.19 17.65 -0.56
CA PRO A 18 -14.50 17.94 -1.15
C PRO A 18 -14.50 19.07 -2.20
N THR A 19 -13.38 19.77 -2.40
CA THR A 19 -13.27 20.84 -3.39
C THR A 19 -12.94 20.32 -4.80
N LEU A 20 -12.66 19.02 -4.93
CA LEU A 20 -12.43 18.37 -6.21
C LEU A 20 -13.63 18.56 -7.15
N THR A 21 -13.32 18.89 -8.40
CA THR A 21 -14.33 19.10 -9.45
C THR A 21 -14.74 17.76 -10.04
N VAL A 22 -15.75 17.14 -9.44
CA VAL A 22 -16.32 15.85 -9.86
C VAL A 22 -17.84 15.96 -10.03
N GLU A 23 -18.40 15.14 -10.92
CA GLU A 23 -19.85 15.02 -11.06
C GLU A 23 -20.42 14.16 -9.93
N SER A 24 -21.62 14.49 -9.44
CA SER A 24 -22.16 13.88 -8.21
C SER A 24 -22.28 12.37 -8.28
N TRP A 25 -22.60 11.81 -9.45
CA TRP A 25 -22.73 10.36 -9.64
C TRP A 25 -21.38 9.63 -9.52
N GLN A 26 -20.25 10.30 -9.79
CA GLN A 26 -18.91 9.67 -9.78
C GLN A 26 -18.43 9.33 -8.37
N VAL A 27 -18.97 10.01 -7.36
CA VAL A 27 -18.55 9.89 -5.95
C VAL A 27 -19.68 9.43 -5.03
N GLN A 28 -20.83 9.06 -5.60
CA GLN A 28 -21.95 8.53 -4.85
C GLN A 28 -21.63 7.16 -4.25
N ASP A 29 -22.12 6.93 -3.03
CA ASP A 29 -22.09 5.60 -2.42
C ASP A 29 -23.35 4.83 -2.79
N TYR A 30 -23.29 4.13 -3.92
CA TYR A 30 -24.37 3.30 -4.46
C TYR A 30 -24.82 2.19 -3.50
N ARG A 31 -23.99 1.81 -2.50
CA ARG A 31 -24.37 0.85 -1.45
C ARG A 31 -25.54 1.36 -0.60
N ASN A 32 -25.71 2.68 -0.49
CA ASN A 32 -26.79 3.28 0.30
C ASN A 32 -28.12 3.38 -0.45
N PHE A 33 -28.14 3.12 -1.76
CA PHE A 33 -29.36 3.21 -2.57
C PHE A 33 -30.21 1.96 -2.37
N SER A 34 -31.53 2.10 -2.45
CA SER A 34 -32.42 0.92 -2.49
C SER A 34 -32.37 0.26 -3.88
N LEU A 35 -32.84 -0.99 -3.99
CA LEU A 35 -32.96 -1.63 -5.32
C LEU A 35 -33.88 -0.84 -6.25
N GLU A 36 -34.96 -0.24 -5.70
CA GLU A 36 -35.91 0.57 -6.47
C GLU A 36 -35.23 1.83 -7.02
N ASP A 37 -34.35 2.46 -6.24
CA ASP A 37 -33.59 3.64 -6.68
C ASP A 37 -32.62 3.28 -7.82
N LEU A 38 -31.92 2.15 -7.71
CA LEU A 38 -30.98 1.67 -8.73
C LEU A 38 -31.68 1.41 -10.07
N PHE A 39 -32.80 0.67 -10.06
CA PHE A 39 -33.59 0.44 -11.28
C PHE A 39 -34.22 1.73 -11.82
N SER A 40 -34.63 2.65 -10.95
CA SER A 40 -35.20 3.94 -11.36
C SER A 40 -34.16 4.80 -12.08
N GLN A 41 -32.92 4.85 -11.59
CA GLN A 41 -31.82 5.58 -12.24
C GLN A 41 -31.44 4.97 -13.59
N LEU A 42 -31.39 3.63 -13.72
CA LEU A 42 -31.20 2.99 -15.02
C LEU A 42 -32.29 3.39 -16.02
N LYS A 43 -33.55 3.46 -15.55
CA LYS A 43 -34.69 3.87 -16.37
C LYS A 43 -34.60 5.33 -16.82
N GLU A 44 -34.09 6.23 -16.00
CA GLU A 44 -33.83 7.64 -16.37
C GLU A 44 -32.78 7.75 -17.49
N ILE A 45 -31.85 6.79 -17.54
CA ILE A 45 -30.81 6.65 -18.56
C ILE A 45 -31.31 5.84 -19.78
N ASN A 46 -32.62 5.60 -19.87
CA ASN A 46 -33.28 4.83 -20.95
C ASN A 46 -32.90 3.34 -21.00
N ILE A 47 -32.43 2.78 -19.89
CA ILE A 47 -32.22 1.33 -19.72
C ILE A 47 -33.40 0.75 -18.92
N HIS A 48 -34.23 -0.02 -19.60
CA HIS A 48 -35.42 -0.64 -19.01
C HIS A 48 -35.09 -2.01 -18.44
N LEU A 49 -34.68 -2.02 -17.18
CA LEU A 49 -34.35 -3.23 -16.45
C LEU A 49 -35.23 -3.32 -15.18
N ASP A 50 -35.71 -4.52 -14.90
CA ASP A 50 -36.37 -4.88 -13.64
C ASP A 50 -35.70 -6.13 -13.05
N LYS A 51 -36.08 -6.50 -11.82
CA LYS A 51 -35.47 -7.65 -11.15
C LYS A 51 -35.59 -8.96 -11.95
N PRO A 52 -36.77 -9.36 -12.47
CA PRO A 52 -36.89 -10.57 -13.27
C PRO A 52 -36.04 -10.55 -14.55
N SER A 53 -36.01 -9.44 -15.28
CA SER A 53 -35.19 -9.32 -16.48
C SER A 53 -33.70 -9.33 -16.16
N PHE A 54 -33.27 -8.70 -15.06
CA PHE A 54 -31.89 -8.76 -14.59
C PHE A 54 -31.44 -10.19 -14.32
N GLU A 55 -32.24 -10.99 -13.62
CA GLU A 55 -31.92 -12.40 -13.34
C GLU A 55 -31.73 -13.20 -14.64
N ILE A 56 -32.55 -12.96 -15.67
CA ILE A 56 -32.39 -13.58 -17.00
C ILE A 56 -31.08 -13.15 -17.67
N TYR A 57 -30.71 -11.88 -17.58
CA TYR A 57 -29.45 -11.41 -18.15
C TYR A 57 -28.24 -12.01 -17.44
N VAL A 58 -28.27 -12.07 -16.10
CA VAL A 58 -27.21 -12.68 -15.28
C VAL A 58 -26.98 -14.14 -15.66
N GLU A 59 -28.01 -14.90 -16.06
CA GLU A 59 -27.80 -16.28 -16.54
C GLU A 59 -26.93 -16.34 -17.81
N ASN A 60 -26.97 -15.31 -18.64
CA ASN A 60 -26.32 -15.26 -19.96
C ASN A 60 -25.00 -14.47 -19.97
N THR A 61 -24.61 -13.87 -18.86
CA THR A 61 -23.35 -13.12 -18.73
C THR A 61 -22.47 -13.70 -17.62
N GLU A 62 -21.16 -13.44 -17.69
CA GLU A 62 -20.20 -13.98 -16.72
C GLU A 62 -19.96 -13.01 -15.55
N ASP A 63 -19.90 -11.71 -15.84
CA ASP A 63 -19.55 -10.66 -14.87
C ASP A 63 -20.35 -9.35 -15.09
N PRO A 64 -20.27 -8.35 -14.18
CA PRO A 64 -20.99 -7.10 -14.34
C PRO A 64 -20.48 -6.25 -15.53
N GLU A 65 -19.23 -6.42 -15.94
CA GLU A 65 -18.63 -5.75 -17.10
C GLU A 65 -19.31 -6.20 -18.40
N ASP A 66 -19.47 -7.51 -18.60
CA ASP A 66 -20.18 -8.12 -19.73
C ASP A 66 -21.63 -7.66 -19.80
N LEU A 67 -22.32 -7.66 -18.66
CA LEU A 67 -23.71 -7.21 -18.60
C LEU A 67 -23.85 -5.73 -18.93
N THR A 68 -22.92 -4.92 -18.45
CA THR A 68 -22.89 -3.50 -18.79
C THR A 68 -22.72 -3.32 -20.29
N GLN A 69 -21.75 -4.03 -20.89
CA GLN A 69 -21.50 -3.96 -22.33
C GLN A 69 -22.75 -4.34 -23.14
N LEU A 70 -23.47 -5.38 -22.73
CA LEU A 70 -24.72 -5.81 -23.37
C LEU A 70 -25.83 -4.75 -23.25
N LEU A 71 -25.97 -4.12 -22.08
CA LEU A 71 -27.02 -3.13 -21.83
C LEU A 71 -26.71 -1.76 -22.45
N SER A 72 -25.45 -1.44 -22.67
CA SER A 72 -24.99 -0.15 -23.17
C SER A 72 -24.47 -0.18 -24.61
N GLU A 73 -24.73 -1.25 -25.37
CA GLU A 73 -24.23 -1.42 -26.75
C GLU A 73 -24.64 -0.26 -27.67
N ASP A 74 -25.87 0.25 -27.51
CA ASP A 74 -26.43 1.36 -28.28
C ASP A 74 -26.10 2.75 -27.71
N VAL A 75 -25.36 2.84 -26.60
CA VAL A 75 -25.03 4.10 -25.92
C VAL A 75 -23.68 4.61 -26.42
N GLU A 76 -23.65 5.69 -27.20
CA GLU A 76 -22.39 6.27 -27.71
C GLU A 76 -21.61 7.07 -26.65
N ASP A 77 -22.29 7.61 -25.62
CA ASP A 77 -21.67 8.46 -24.61
C ASP A 77 -21.00 7.64 -23.50
N ILE A 78 -19.68 7.80 -23.37
CA ILE A 78 -18.85 7.09 -22.38
C ILE A 78 -19.29 7.39 -20.95
N LYS A 79 -19.69 8.63 -20.64
CA LYS A 79 -20.16 8.97 -19.29
C LYS A 79 -21.41 8.21 -18.92
N THR A 80 -22.34 8.12 -19.87
CA THR A 80 -23.56 7.34 -19.71
C THR A 80 -23.24 5.85 -19.54
N GLN A 81 -22.33 5.28 -20.34
CA GLN A 81 -21.89 3.88 -20.16
C GLN A 81 -21.30 3.63 -18.77
N ASP A 82 -20.52 4.56 -18.24
CA ASP A 82 -19.91 4.43 -16.91
C ASP A 82 -20.94 4.56 -15.77
N GLN A 83 -21.95 5.43 -15.91
CA GLN A 83 -23.06 5.48 -14.95
C GLN A 83 -23.84 4.16 -14.94
N VAL A 84 -24.08 3.57 -16.12
CA VAL A 84 -24.73 2.27 -16.25
C VAL A 84 -23.89 1.19 -15.58
N TYR A 85 -22.57 1.18 -15.81
CA TYR A 85 -21.65 0.26 -15.16
C TYR A 85 -21.78 0.30 -13.64
N LEU A 86 -21.74 1.50 -13.03
CA LEU A 86 -21.82 1.65 -11.57
C LEU A 86 -23.14 1.13 -10.99
N LEU A 87 -24.25 1.35 -11.69
CA LEU A 87 -25.57 0.86 -11.30
C LEU A 87 -25.67 -0.67 -11.45
N VAL A 88 -25.22 -1.21 -12.58
CA VAL A 88 -25.21 -2.65 -12.86
C VAL A 88 -24.31 -3.39 -11.88
N PHE A 89 -23.15 -2.83 -11.56
CA PHE A 89 -22.21 -3.40 -10.60
C PHE A 89 -22.84 -3.56 -9.21
N GLU A 90 -23.56 -2.54 -8.72
CA GLU A 90 -24.25 -2.61 -7.43
C GLU A 90 -25.44 -3.59 -7.47
N LEU A 91 -26.17 -3.65 -8.58
CA LEU A 91 -27.24 -4.65 -8.77
C LEU A 91 -26.66 -6.08 -8.78
N TRP A 92 -25.53 -6.30 -9.46
CA TRP A 92 -24.85 -7.59 -9.52
C TRP A 92 -24.44 -8.05 -8.13
N ARG A 93 -23.81 -7.18 -7.33
CA ARG A 93 -23.45 -7.50 -5.93
C ARG A 93 -24.63 -8.05 -5.14
N ARG A 94 -25.81 -7.46 -5.32
CA ARG A 94 -26.99 -7.76 -4.49
C ARG A 94 -27.83 -8.93 -5.01
N LEU A 95 -27.92 -9.07 -6.33
CA LEU A 95 -28.85 -10.00 -6.97
C LEU A 95 -28.16 -11.22 -7.58
N ALA A 96 -26.87 -11.12 -7.92
CA ALA A 96 -26.07 -12.18 -8.52
C ALA A 96 -25.00 -12.72 -7.54
N SER A 97 -25.32 -12.83 -6.25
CA SER A 97 -24.37 -13.24 -5.20
C SER A 97 -23.75 -14.64 -5.40
N GLN A 98 -24.32 -15.46 -6.30
CA GLN A 98 -23.82 -16.79 -6.67
C GLN A 98 -22.76 -16.74 -7.78
N LYS A 99 -22.53 -15.58 -8.41
CA LYS A 99 -21.52 -15.34 -9.45
C LYS A 99 -20.59 -14.21 -9.01
N PRO A 100 -19.68 -14.45 -8.03
CA PRO A 100 -18.70 -13.44 -7.65
C PRO A 100 -17.74 -13.17 -8.81
N SER A 101 -17.43 -11.90 -9.08
CA SER A 101 -16.42 -11.48 -10.05
C SER A 101 -15.17 -10.94 -9.33
N ILE A 102 -14.03 -10.92 -10.04
CA ILE A 102 -12.79 -10.35 -9.50
C ILE A 102 -13.00 -8.86 -9.17
N SER A 103 -13.70 -8.11 -10.02
CA SER A 103 -14.00 -6.69 -9.76
C SER A 103 -14.78 -6.48 -8.46
N LEU A 104 -15.74 -7.36 -8.15
CA LEU A 104 -16.48 -7.31 -6.88
C LEU A 104 -15.60 -7.67 -5.68
N PHE A 105 -14.72 -8.65 -5.83
CA PHE A 105 -13.73 -9.00 -4.81
C PHE A 105 -12.81 -7.80 -4.51
N CYS A 106 -12.25 -7.17 -5.54
CA CYS A 106 -11.38 -6.01 -5.42
C CYS A 106 -12.10 -4.81 -4.78
N ASP A 107 -13.36 -4.56 -5.13
CA ASP A 107 -14.15 -3.48 -4.50
C ASP A 107 -14.42 -3.74 -3.00
N GLU A 108 -14.66 -5.00 -2.61
CA GLU A 108 -14.79 -5.34 -1.19
C GLU A 108 -13.45 -5.22 -0.46
N LEU A 109 -12.35 -5.63 -1.08
CA LEU A 109 -11.00 -5.46 -0.52
C LEU A 109 -10.69 -3.97 -0.30
N ASP A 110 -10.92 -3.13 -1.31
CA ASP A 110 -10.72 -1.67 -1.21
C ASP A 110 -11.49 -1.06 -0.04
N ARG A 111 -12.76 -1.43 0.11
CA ARG A 111 -13.58 -0.92 1.22
C ARG A 111 -13.03 -1.39 2.56
N LYS A 112 -12.53 -2.62 2.65
CA LYS A 112 -11.99 -3.15 3.90
C LYS A 112 -10.66 -2.51 4.26
N ILE A 113 -9.83 -2.18 3.29
CA ILE A 113 -8.63 -1.36 3.48
C ILE A 113 -9.05 0.02 4.01
N GLU A 114 -10.01 0.70 3.36
CA GLU A 114 -10.53 2.00 3.80
C GLU A 114 -11.11 1.96 5.24
N GLU A 115 -11.81 0.89 5.61
CA GLU A 115 -12.31 0.69 6.97
C GLU A 115 -11.16 0.49 7.97
N TYR A 116 -10.13 -0.26 7.58
CA TYR A 116 -8.94 -0.50 8.41
C TYR A 116 -8.19 0.81 8.69
N ASP A 117 -7.90 1.59 7.64
CA ASP A 117 -7.14 2.84 7.74
C ASP A 117 -7.85 3.90 8.60
N ARG A 118 -9.18 3.88 8.60
CA ARG A 118 -10.02 4.74 9.48
C ARG A 118 -10.08 4.27 10.93
N GLY A 119 -9.39 3.19 11.28
CA GLY A 119 -9.38 2.60 12.63
C GLY A 119 -10.65 1.81 12.96
N ASN A 120 -11.47 1.43 11.98
CA ASN A 120 -12.60 0.52 12.21
C ASN A 120 -12.09 -0.94 12.25
N GLN A 121 -11.61 -1.34 13.43
CA GLN A 121 -10.97 -2.63 13.70
C GLN A 121 -11.91 -3.85 13.74
N GLN A 122 -12.77 -4.05 12.74
CA GLN A 122 -13.34 -5.38 12.52
C GLN A 122 -12.34 -6.27 11.75
N SER A 123 -11.20 -6.55 12.40
CA SER A 123 -10.01 -7.18 11.81
C SER A 123 -10.28 -8.54 11.20
N TYR A 124 -11.26 -9.30 11.69
CA TYR A 124 -11.59 -10.62 11.12
C TYR A 124 -12.00 -10.55 9.65
N SER A 125 -12.69 -9.48 9.24
CA SER A 125 -13.24 -9.41 7.89
C SER A 125 -12.20 -9.14 6.80
N ILE A 126 -11.11 -8.44 7.13
CA ILE A 126 -10.03 -8.20 6.17
C ILE A 126 -9.10 -9.41 6.06
N VAL A 127 -8.88 -10.09 7.18
CA VAL A 127 -8.10 -11.34 7.25
C VAL A 127 -8.66 -12.40 6.30
N ASP A 128 -9.98 -12.63 6.35
CA ASP A 128 -10.65 -13.60 5.49
C ASP A 128 -10.53 -13.23 4.00
N LEU A 129 -10.56 -11.94 3.68
CA LEU A 129 -10.36 -11.46 2.31
C LEU A 129 -8.93 -11.66 1.84
N LEU A 130 -7.91 -11.40 2.68
CA LEU A 130 -6.52 -11.64 2.32
C LEU A 130 -6.24 -13.13 2.09
N PHE A 131 -6.80 -14.02 2.91
CA PHE A 131 -6.70 -15.46 2.64
C PHE A 131 -7.43 -15.87 1.35
N SER A 132 -8.59 -15.27 1.08
CA SER A 132 -9.31 -15.51 -0.17
C SER A 132 -8.54 -15.00 -1.39
N LEU A 133 -7.83 -13.87 -1.26
CA LEU A 133 -6.92 -13.36 -2.29
C LEU A 133 -5.79 -14.35 -2.53
N GLN A 134 -5.12 -14.81 -1.48
CA GLN A 134 -4.06 -15.80 -1.60
C GLN A 134 -4.56 -17.08 -2.30
N GLN A 135 -5.72 -17.61 -1.89
CA GLN A 135 -6.32 -18.78 -2.53
C GLN A 135 -6.62 -18.52 -4.01
N LEU A 136 -7.17 -17.36 -4.36
CA LEU A 136 -7.43 -16.98 -5.74
C LEU A 136 -6.13 -16.99 -6.56
N LEU A 137 -5.06 -16.41 -6.01
CA LEU A 137 -3.76 -16.38 -6.69
C LEU A 137 -3.15 -17.79 -6.81
N ASP A 138 -3.24 -18.62 -5.78
CA ASP A 138 -2.73 -20.00 -5.79
C ASP A 138 -3.50 -20.88 -6.78
N GLU A 139 -4.82 -20.71 -6.89
CA GLU A 139 -5.67 -21.46 -7.83
C GLU A 139 -5.44 -21.07 -9.29
N ASN A 140 -5.03 -19.82 -9.54
CA ASN A 140 -4.78 -19.27 -10.88
C ASN A 140 -3.28 -19.29 -11.26
N GLU A 141 -2.40 -19.74 -10.36
CA GLU A 141 -0.98 -19.95 -10.65
C GLU A 141 -0.81 -21.20 -11.53
N ASP A 142 -1.10 -21.07 -12.82
CA ASP A 142 -0.64 -22.03 -13.81
C ASP A 142 0.86 -21.84 -14.04
N LYS A 143 1.62 -22.94 -14.17
CA LYS A 143 3.10 -22.99 -14.33
C LYS A 143 3.69 -22.11 -15.44
N THR A 144 2.85 -21.44 -16.23
CA THR A 144 3.20 -20.60 -17.36
C THR A 144 3.17 -19.10 -17.04
N ILE A 145 2.44 -18.68 -16.01
CA ILE A 145 2.28 -17.26 -15.66
C ILE A 145 3.18 -16.95 -14.47
N ASP A 146 3.96 -15.87 -14.58
CA ASP A 146 4.76 -15.36 -13.46
C ASP A 146 3.82 -14.93 -12.32
N PRO A 147 4.00 -15.42 -11.07
CA PRO A 147 3.18 -15.05 -9.92
C PRO A 147 3.05 -13.53 -9.75
N LYS A 148 4.12 -12.77 -10.00
CA LYS A 148 4.07 -11.30 -9.88
C LYS A 148 3.11 -10.67 -10.88
N ILE A 149 3.12 -11.17 -12.13
CA ILE A 149 2.21 -10.69 -13.18
C ILE A 149 0.77 -11.05 -12.83
N LEU A 150 0.54 -12.25 -12.30
CA LEU A 150 -0.79 -12.67 -11.83
C LEU A 150 -1.29 -11.74 -10.73
N PHE A 151 -0.46 -11.46 -9.71
CA PHE A 151 -0.80 -10.56 -8.63
C PHE A 151 -1.14 -9.16 -9.12
N LEU A 152 -0.26 -8.57 -9.95
CA LEU A 152 -0.47 -7.26 -10.57
C LEU A 152 -1.80 -7.20 -11.35
N SER A 153 -2.14 -8.26 -12.10
CA SER A 153 -3.40 -8.31 -12.86
C SER A 153 -4.67 -8.26 -12.00
N VAL A 154 -4.57 -8.66 -10.73
CA VAL A 154 -5.67 -8.59 -9.75
C VAL A 154 -5.67 -7.23 -9.06
N ILE A 155 -4.52 -6.78 -8.55
CA ILE A 155 -4.45 -5.54 -7.75
C ILE A 155 -4.59 -4.27 -8.59
N GLU A 156 -4.33 -4.31 -9.91
CA GLU A 156 -4.66 -3.20 -10.83
C GLU A 156 -6.16 -2.88 -10.92
N ARG A 157 -7.01 -3.76 -10.38
CA ARG A 157 -8.45 -3.58 -10.23
C ARG A 157 -8.86 -3.06 -8.85
N CYS A 158 -7.91 -2.79 -7.96
CA CYS A 158 -8.12 -2.12 -6.68
C CYS A 158 -7.80 -0.62 -6.82
N ALA A 159 -8.45 0.20 -6.02
CA ALA A 159 -8.16 1.62 -5.87
C ALA A 159 -6.99 1.87 -4.91
N ASN A 160 -6.88 1.04 -3.86
CA ASN A 160 -5.79 1.14 -2.90
C ASN A 160 -4.54 0.40 -3.40
N ASP A 161 -3.37 0.85 -2.94
CA ASP A 161 -2.13 0.11 -3.11
C ASP A 161 -2.12 -1.10 -2.16
N VAL A 162 -2.50 -2.26 -2.71
CA VAL A 162 -2.60 -3.51 -1.94
C VAL A 162 -1.23 -3.99 -1.48
N GLU A 163 -0.15 -3.72 -2.22
CA GLU A 163 1.20 -4.16 -1.87
C GLU A 163 1.72 -3.39 -0.65
N SER A 164 1.58 -2.06 -0.67
CA SER A 164 1.86 -1.21 0.49
C SER A 164 0.98 -1.55 1.68
N PHE A 165 -0.34 -1.72 1.46
CA PHE A 165 -1.27 -2.10 2.52
C PHE A 165 -0.88 -3.43 3.17
N LEU A 166 -0.49 -4.45 2.39
CA LEU A 166 -0.04 -5.74 2.92
C LEU A 166 1.17 -5.57 3.85
N TYR A 167 2.14 -4.73 3.46
CA TYR A 167 3.30 -4.45 4.31
C TYR A 167 2.88 -3.82 5.64
N ASP A 168 2.11 -2.73 5.59
CA ASP A 168 1.66 -1.98 6.77
C ASP A 168 0.82 -2.89 7.69
N PHE A 169 -0.13 -3.62 7.10
CA PHE A 169 -1.01 -4.52 7.84
C PHE A 169 -0.21 -5.64 8.54
N ILE A 170 0.75 -6.27 7.86
CA ILE A 170 1.60 -7.30 8.47
C ILE A 170 2.48 -6.69 9.57
N SER A 171 3.02 -5.49 9.36
CA SER A 171 3.79 -4.77 10.38
C SER A 171 2.95 -4.55 11.64
N ASP A 172 1.72 -4.07 11.50
CA ASP A 172 0.77 -3.90 12.61
C ASP A 172 0.48 -5.24 13.32
N GLN A 173 0.36 -6.35 12.58
CA GLN A 173 0.17 -7.66 13.19
C GLN A 173 1.38 -8.08 14.03
N LEU A 174 2.61 -7.79 13.58
CA LEU A 174 3.83 -8.07 14.33
C LEU A 174 3.91 -7.20 15.60
N GLU A 175 3.53 -5.93 15.54
CA GLU A 175 3.45 -5.04 16.70
C GLU A 175 2.42 -5.52 17.73
N GLN A 176 1.29 -6.04 17.25
CA GLN A 176 0.24 -6.65 18.08
C GLN A 176 0.60 -8.07 18.56
N ASN A 177 1.82 -8.54 18.29
CA ASN A 177 2.32 -9.88 18.65
C ASN A 177 1.49 -11.04 18.07
N GLN A 178 0.82 -10.82 16.93
CA GLN A 178 0.08 -11.83 16.16
C GLN A 178 0.99 -12.60 15.19
N LYS A 179 2.10 -13.14 15.73
CA LYS A 179 3.22 -13.73 14.97
C LYS A 179 2.83 -14.84 14.00
N ALA A 180 1.96 -15.75 14.44
CA ALA A 180 1.53 -16.87 13.61
C ALA A 180 0.83 -16.38 12.34
N TYR A 181 -0.01 -15.36 12.48
CA TYR A 181 -0.76 -14.80 11.37
C TYR A 181 0.15 -13.97 10.44
N ALA A 182 1.04 -13.15 11.01
CA ALA A 182 2.04 -12.45 10.22
C ALA A 182 2.92 -13.42 9.42
N ARG A 183 3.31 -14.56 9.99
CA ARG A 183 4.06 -15.61 9.29
C ARG A 183 3.28 -16.15 8.08
N ASP A 184 2.02 -16.53 8.29
CA ASP A 184 1.19 -17.11 7.23
C ASP A 184 1.04 -16.12 6.05
N LEU A 185 0.85 -14.82 6.34
CA LEU A 185 0.78 -13.79 5.31
C LEU A 185 2.12 -13.59 4.58
N ILE A 186 3.23 -13.52 5.32
CA ILE A 186 4.56 -13.34 4.73
C ILE A 186 4.88 -14.52 3.79
N GLU A 187 4.67 -15.75 4.24
CA GLU A 187 4.93 -16.95 3.43
C GLU A 187 3.95 -17.08 2.25
N GLY A 188 2.70 -16.68 2.44
CA GLY A 188 1.66 -16.72 1.41
C GLY A 188 1.87 -15.72 0.28
N PHE A 189 2.35 -14.51 0.61
CA PHE A 189 2.45 -13.40 -0.34
C PHE A 189 3.86 -13.19 -0.94
N GLU A 190 4.92 -13.70 -0.33
CA GLU A 190 6.32 -13.43 -0.76
C GLU A 190 6.56 -13.59 -2.27
N LYS A 191 6.06 -14.67 -2.88
CA LYS A 191 6.29 -14.97 -4.30
C LYS A 191 5.56 -13.99 -5.24
N TYR A 192 4.54 -13.30 -4.75
CA TYR A 192 3.69 -12.40 -5.51
C TYR A 192 4.19 -10.94 -5.49
N MET A 193 5.04 -10.58 -4.54
CA MET A 193 5.46 -9.19 -4.33
C MET A 193 6.39 -8.68 -5.42
N SER A 194 6.17 -7.44 -5.83
CA SER A 194 6.99 -6.75 -6.83
C SER A 194 8.36 -6.43 -6.24
N ASP A 195 8.38 -5.86 -5.03
CA ASP A 195 9.59 -5.46 -4.31
C ASP A 195 9.84 -6.36 -3.08
N PRO A 196 10.72 -7.38 -3.20
CA PRO A 196 10.92 -8.37 -2.14
C PRO A 196 11.61 -7.80 -0.89
N LYS A 197 12.26 -6.63 -0.96
CA LYS A 197 13.04 -6.09 0.16
C LYS A 197 12.17 -5.72 1.36
N TRP A 198 10.94 -5.25 1.09
CA TRP A 198 9.96 -4.92 2.12
C TRP A 198 9.53 -6.18 2.89
N PHE A 199 9.25 -7.27 2.18
CA PHE A 199 8.92 -8.54 2.80
C PHE A 199 10.11 -9.20 3.49
N LEU A 200 11.33 -8.99 2.99
CA LEU A 200 12.55 -9.41 3.69
C LEU A 200 12.69 -8.72 5.06
N LEU A 201 12.37 -7.42 5.14
CA LEU A 201 12.36 -6.69 6.41
C LEU A 201 11.30 -7.24 7.39
N LEU A 202 10.10 -7.57 6.90
CA LEU A 202 9.06 -8.23 7.73
C LEU A 202 9.52 -9.61 8.24
N LYS A 203 10.17 -10.40 7.39
CA LYS A 203 10.76 -11.70 7.77
C LYS A 203 11.82 -11.56 8.85
N LEU A 204 12.65 -10.52 8.75
CA LEU A 204 13.66 -10.20 9.76
C LEU A 204 13.02 -9.82 11.10
N ARG A 205 12.03 -8.91 11.08
CA ARG A 205 11.23 -8.53 12.26
C ARG A 205 10.64 -9.78 12.94
N LEU A 206 9.98 -10.65 12.18
CA LEU A 206 9.42 -11.89 12.70
C LEU A 206 10.50 -12.82 13.27
N SER A 207 11.61 -13.01 12.54
CA SER A 207 12.69 -13.93 12.93
C SER A 207 13.37 -13.54 14.23
N ILE A 208 13.58 -12.23 14.46
CA ILE A 208 14.15 -11.72 15.71
C ILE A 208 13.15 -11.93 16.86
N GLN A 209 11.88 -11.60 16.66
CA GLN A 209 10.87 -11.78 17.70
C GLN A 209 10.63 -13.26 18.07
N GLU A 210 10.95 -14.19 17.18
CA GLU A 210 10.84 -15.63 17.39
C GLU A 210 12.18 -16.33 17.72
N GLU A 211 13.26 -15.55 17.85
CA GLU A 211 14.61 -16.05 18.13
C GLU A 211 15.08 -17.14 17.12
N LEU A 212 14.75 -16.99 15.84
CA LEU A 212 15.07 -17.96 14.80
C LEU A 212 16.57 -17.92 14.41
N PRO A 213 17.19 -19.07 14.09
CA PRO A 213 18.65 -19.19 13.90
C PRO A 213 19.20 -18.59 12.59
N HIS A 214 18.39 -17.90 11.79
CA HIS A 214 18.74 -17.44 10.44
C HIS A 214 18.79 -15.91 10.27
N VAL A 215 18.71 -15.15 11.36
CA VAL A 215 18.72 -13.67 11.34
C VAL A 215 19.97 -13.12 10.64
N GLU A 216 21.16 -13.66 10.92
CA GLU A 216 22.41 -13.16 10.33
C GLU A 216 22.45 -13.31 8.79
N PHE A 217 21.87 -14.39 8.26
CA PHE A 217 21.77 -14.60 6.81
C PHE A 217 20.82 -13.58 6.17
N LEU A 218 19.65 -13.39 6.76
CA LEU A 218 18.66 -12.42 6.28
C LEU A 218 19.19 -10.98 6.39
N MET A 219 19.98 -10.67 7.41
CA MET A 219 20.63 -9.36 7.56
C MET A 219 21.66 -9.11 6.45
N GLN A 220 22.41 -10.12 6.02
CA GLN A 220 23.33 -9.99 4.89
C GLN A 220 22.58 -9.71 3.59
N GLU A 221 21.46 -10.40 3.36
CA GLU A 221 20.59 -10.17 2.20
C GLU A 221 20.00 -8.75 2.23
N LEU A 222 19.57 -8.26 3.40
CA LEU A 222 19.05 -6.90 3.57
C LEU A 222 20.11 -5.85 3.19
N VAL A 223 21.37 -6.07 3.56
CA VAL A 223 22.48 -5.15 3.23
C VAL A 223 22.71 -5.07 1.72
N GLU A 224 22.40 -6.11 0.94
CA GLU A 224 22.46 -6.04 -0.52
C GLU A 224 21.45 -5.03 -1.06
N TYR A 225 20.22 -5.04 -0.55
CA TYR A 225 19.14 -4.11 -0.90
C TYR A 225 19.39 -2.67 -0.45
N LEU A 226 20.15 -2.45 0.63
CA LEU A 226 20.55 -1.09 1.04
C LEU A 226 21.44 -0.37 0.00
N ASN A 227 21.98 -1.09 -0.99
CA ASN A 227 22.73 -0.48 -2.09
C ASN A 227 21.81 0.13 -3.17
N GLU A 228 20.49 -0.05 -3.07
CA GLU A 228 19.52 0.60 -3.94
C GLU A 228 19.34 2.07 -3.54
N ASN A 229 18.91 2.91 -4.50
CA ASN A 229 18.69 4.34 -4.25
C ASN A 229 17.28 4.58 -3.68
N ASP A 230 17.04 4.02 -2.49
CA ASP A 230 15.76 4.10 -1.80
C ASP A 230 15.99 4.58 -0.37
N LEU A 231 15.72 5.87 -0.15
CA LEU A 231 15.90 6.50 1.16
C LEU A 231 14.79 6.09 2.14
N GLU A 232 13.57 5.91 1.65
CA GLU A 232 12.42 5.51 2.45
C GLU A 232 12.64 4.13 3.06
N PHE A 233 13.08 3.17 2.25
CA PHE A 233 13.50 1.86 2.75
C PHE A 233 14.63 1.94 3.77
N CYS A 234 15.59 2.87 3.59
CA CYS A 234 16.66 3.06 4.57
C CYS A 234 16.14 3.57 5.93
N PHE A 235 15.10 4.42 5.95
CA PHE A 235 14.46 4.84 7.20
C PHE A 235 13.77 3.66 7.89
N GLU A 236 13.06 2.82 7.14
CA GLU A 236 12.38 1.65 7.71
C GLU A 236 13.34 0.60 8.26
N VAL A 237 14.51 0.43 7.62
CA VAL A 237 15.60 -0.39 8.18
C VAL A 237 16.23 0.27 9.40
N LEU A 238 16.32 1.60 9.45
CA LEU A 238 16.87 2.33 10.60
C LEU A 238 16.01 2.09 11.83
N ASP A 239 14.69 2.23 11.69
CA ASP A 239 13.73 1.98 12.77
C ASP A 239 13.83 0.53 13.26
N PHE A 240 13.92 -0.42 12.33
CA PHE A 240 14.16 -1.81 12.67
C PHE A 240 15.46 -2.02 13.47
N VAL A 241 16.58 -1.44 13.03
CA VAL A 241 17.89 -1.55 13.70
C VAL A 241 17.83 -0.99 15.12
N LEU A 242 17.16 0.16 15.31
CA LEU A 242 16.99 0.79 16.61
C LEU A 242 16.10 -0.04 17.55
N GLN A 243 15.02 -0.61 17.03
CA GLN A 243 14.10 -1.44 17.83
C GLN A 243 14.71 -2.79 18.25
N THR A 244 15.66 -3.32 17.48
CA THR A 244 16.24 -4.65 17.68
C THR A 244 17.68 -4.62 18.24
N ASP A 245 18.17 -3.43 18.60
CA ASP A 245 19.52 -3.17 19.15
C ASP A 245 20.65 -3.74 18.27
N GLN A 246 20.46 -3.75 16.94
CA GLN A 246 21.45 -4.21 15.95
C GLN A 246 22.42 -3.08 15.57
N VAL A 247 23.01 -2.46 16.59
CA VAL A 247 23.68 -1.16 16.50
C VAL A 247 24.88 -1.16 15.55
N GLU A 248 25.49 -2.31 15.29
CA GLU A 248 26.58 -2.43 14.31
C GLU A 248 26.20 -1.98 12.89
N TYR A 249 24.90 -2.02 12.54
CA TYR A 249 24.40 -1.60 11.23
C TYR A 249 24.04 -0.11 11.17
N PHE A 250 23.95 0.58 12.31
CA PHE A 250 23.50 1.97 12.39
C PHE A 250 24.39 2.93 11.59
N PHE A 251 25.69 3.02 11.88
CA PHE A 251 26.57 3.98 11.19
C PHE A 251 26.77 3.69 9.69
N PRO A 252 26.92 2.42 9.24
CA PRO A 252 26.88 2.10 7.81
C PRO A 252 25.61 2.60 7.12
N LEU A 253 24.43 2.40 7.74
CA LEU A 253 23.15 2.85 7.21
C LEU A 253 23.04 4.38 7.19
N MET A 254 23.41 5.06 8.27
CA MET A 254 23.44 6.53 8.32
C MET A 254 24.29 7.13 7.21
N LYS A 255 25.48 6.56 6.97
CA LYS A 255 26.36 6.98 5.89
C LYS A 255 25.67 6.85 4.53
N ARG A 256 24.94 5.75 4.30
CA ARG A 256 24.19 5.52 3.07
C ARG A 256 23.07 6.54 2.91
N MET A 257 22.26 6.77 3.94
CA MET A 257 21.15 7.73 3.92
C MET A 257 21.62 9.15 3.56
N PHE A 258 22.71 9.62 4.16
CA PHE A 258 23.30 10.92 3.80
C PHE A 258 23.75 11.02 2.34
N LEU A 259 24.23 9.92 1.75
CA LEU A 259 24.60 9.88 0.33
C LEU A 259 23.38 9.85 -0.59
N LEU A 260 22.23 9.37 -0.11
CA LEU A 260 20.97 9.32 -0.85
C LEU A 260 20.16 10.62 -0.78
N CYS A 261 20.37 11.46 0.23
CA CYS A 261 19.69 12.75 0.34
C CYS A 261 19.84 13.56 -0.96
N GLU A 262 18.71 14.00 -1.50
CA GLU A 262 18.63 14.89 -2.67
C GLU A 262 18.06 16.25 -2.31
N LYS A 263 17.15 16.29 -1.33
CA LYS A 263 16.56 17.51 -0.79
C LYS A 263 17.12 17.83 0.60
N GLU A 264 16.96 19.09 0.97
CA GLU A 264 17.33 19.59 2.28
C GLU A 264 16.48 18.96 3.39
N GLY A 265 15.18 18.72 3.13
CA GLY A 265 14.28 18.03 4.05
C GLY A 265 14.83 16.67 4.47
N ASP A 266 15.11 15.81 3.48
CA ASP A 266 15.74 14.50 3.67
C ASP A 266 16.99 14.60 4.58
N PHE A 267 17.87 15.57 4.29
CA PHE A 267 19.10 15.75 5.05
C PHE A 267 18.84 16.19 6.50
N GLN A 268 17.84 17.05 6.71
CA GLN A 268 17.44 17.48 8.05
C GLN A 268 16.87 16.32 8.86
N ASP A 269 16.04 15.47 8.25
CA ASP A 269 15.43 14.31 8.90
C ASP A 269 16.51 13.31 9.32
N VAL A 270 17.43 12.96 8.42
CA VAL A 270 18.56 12.07 8.73
C VAL A 270 19.47 12.67 9.82
N LEU A 271 19.66 13.99 9.87
CA LEU A 271 20.42 14.63 10.94
C LEU A 271 19.73 14.54 12.31
N ILE A 272 18.40 14.61 12.34
CA ILE A 272 17.61 14.49 13.57
C ILE A 272 17.77 13.08 14.13
N GLU A 273 17.63 12.05 13.29
CA GLU A 273 17.82 10.66 13.70
C GLU A 273 19.24 10.39 14.21
N LEU A 274 20.26 10.90 13.50
CA LEU A 274 21.65 10.83 13.98
C LEU A 274 21.81 11.48 15.35
N TYR A 275 21.23 12.66 15.54
CA TYR A 275 21.36 13.39 16.80
C TYR A 275 20.71 12.65 17.95
N GLN A 276 19.51 12.11 17.74
CA GLN A 276 18.76 11.36 18.74
C GLN A 276 19.55 10.11 19.18
N PHE A 277 20.01 9.31 18.23
CA PHE A 277 20.86 8.15 18.51
C PHE A 277 22.12 8.51 19.31
N LEU A 278 22.82 9.58 18.91
CA LEU A 278 24.05 10.00 19.61
C LEU A 278 23.78 10.45 21.06
N ILE A 279 22.57 10.95 21.37
CA ILE A 279 22.17 11.24 22.75
C ILE A 279 21.91 9.93 23.49
N ASP A 280 21.11 9.05 22.92
CA ASP A 280 20.65 7.82 23.57
C ASP A 280 21.82 6.87 23.90
N TYR A 281 22.87 6.88 23.10
CA TYR A 281 24.10 6.10 23.31
C TYR A 281 25.26 6.93 23.92
N ASP A 282 24.97 8.07 24.56
CA ASP A 282 25.92 8.88 25.35
C ASP A 282 27.15 9.42 24.57
N PHE A 283 27.05 9.61 23.25
CA PHE A 283 28.07 10.26 22.41
C PHE A 283 28.01 11.80 22.50
N VAL A 284 28.11 12.33 23.73
CA VAL A 284 27.86 13.75 24.06
C VAL A 284 28.64 14.75 23.20
N LYS A 285 29.89 14.45 22.83
CA LYS A 285 30.71 15.38 22.03
C LYS A 285 30.25 15.44 20.59
N GLN A 286 29.89 14.30 20.01
CA GLN A 286 29.39 14.14 18.66
C GLN A 286 27.99 14.71 18.56
N ALA A 287 27.11 14.41 19.51
CA ALA A 287 25.75 14.96 19.60
C ALA A 287 25.77 16.50 19.57
N LYS A 288 26.67 17.15 20.33
CA LYS A 288 26.83 18.63 20.29
C LYS A 288 27.28 19.18 18.94
N LYS A 289 28.03 18.42 18.14
CA LYS A 289 28.41 18.82 16.78
C LYS A 289 27.19 18.75 15.86
N VAL A 290 26.46 17.63 15.91
CA VAL A 290 25.27 17.40 15.08
C VAL A 290 24.16 18.40 15.44
N GLN A 291 23.92 18.68 16.73
CA GLN A 291 22.94 19.69 17.17
C GLN A 291 23.17 21.06 16.52
N LYS A 292 24.42 21.52 16.46
CA LYS A 292 24.76 22.80 15.81
C LYS A 292 24.49 22.78 14.31
N LEU A 293 24.67 21.62 13.67
CA LEU A 293 24.34 21.45 12.25
C LEU A 293 22.83 21.50 12.05
N VAL A 294 22.05 20.77 12.85
CA VAL A 294 20.58 20.81 12.83
C VAL A 294 20.07 22.26 12.97
N GLU A 295 20.55 23.00 13.97
CA GLU A 295 20.14 24.41 14.18
C GLU A 295 20.49 25.33 13.00
N LYS A 296 21.61 25.08 12.33
CA LYS A 296 22.05 25.85 11.16
C LYS A 296 21.20 25.52 9.94
N ARG A 297 20.92 24.24 9.72
CA ARG A 297 20.22 23.71 8.54
C ARG A 297 18.72 24.01 8.56
N ARG A 298 18.09 24.06 9.75
CA ARG A 298 16.67 24.44 9.95
C ARG A 298 16.24 25.78 9.30
N ARG A 299 17.18 26.65 8.91
CA ARG A 299 16.91 27.92 8.24
C ARG A 299 16.80 27.81 6.71
N ILE A 300 17.19 26.67 6.15
CA ILE A 300 17.14 26.35 4.73
C ILE A 300 15.79 25.68 4.45
N LEU A 301 15.16 26.03 3.32
CA LEU A 301 13.85 25.48 2.98
C LEU A 301 13.99 23.98 2.63
N PRO A 302 13.08 23.10 3.11
CA PRO A 302 13.16 21.66 2.87
C PRO A 302 13.20 21.25 1.40
N GLU A 303 12.62 22.05 0.51
CA GLU A 303 12.53 21.78 -0.92
C GLU A 303 13.83 22.13 -1.67
N GLU A 304 14.78 22.82 -1.02
CA GLU A 304 16.07 23.13 -1.64
C GLU A 304 16.88 21.84 -1.88
N ARG A 305 17.61 21.81 -3.00
CA ARG A 305 18.46 20.67 -3.33
C ARG A 305 19.73 20.68 -2.48
N ILE A 306 20.13 19.52 -1.96
CA ILE A 306 21.45 19.36 -1.35
C ILE A 306 22.51 19.02 -2.41
N GLU A 307 23.55 19.84 -2.49
CA GLU A 307 24.68 19.59 -3.38
C GLU A 307 25.60 18.52 -2.78
N LYS A 308 26.11 17.59 -3.61
CA LYS A 308 26.95 16.47 -3.11
C LYS A 308 28.29 16.94 -2.53
N ASP A 309 28.71 18.15 -2.85
CA ASP A 309 29.90 18.81 -2.35
C ASP A 309 29.64 19.77 -1.18
N ASP A 310 28.41 19.81 -0.65
CA ASP A 310 28.03 20.59 0.53
C ASP A 310 29.00 20.30 1.71
N PRO A 311 29.60 21.35 2.33
CA PRO A 311 30.49 21.18 3.46
C PRO A 311 29.86 20.46 4.66
N ALA A 312 28.58 20.71 4.96
CA ALA A 312 27.87 20.07 6.06
C ALA A 312 27.72 18.56 5.81
N LEU A 313 27.44 18.15 4.57
CA LEU A 313 27.39 16.75 4.19
C LEU A 313 28.75 16.06 4.41
N LYS A 314 29.85 16.71 3.99
CA LYS A 314 31.21 16.19 4.23
C LYS A 314 31.55 16.08 5.70
N ASP A 315 31.24 17.11 6.49
CA ASP A 315 31.49 17.15 7.94
C ASP A 315 30.80 15.99 8.66
N VAL A 316 29.56 15.68 8.26
CA VAL A 316 28.75 14.61 8.86
C VAL A 316 29.23 13.23 8.41
N LEU A 317 29.55 13.04 7.14
CA LEU A 317 30.11 11.78 6.64
C LEU A 317 31.45 11.45 7.30
N GLU A 318 32.30 12.45 7.57
CA GLU A 318 33.52 12.28 8.33
C GLU A 318 33.22 11.92 9.80
N LEU A 319 32.23 12.55 10.42
CA LEU A 319 31.82 12.24 11.78
C LEU A 319 31.34 10.80 11.93
N VAL A 320 30.43 10.35 11.05
CA VAL A 320 29.86 9.00 11.01
C VAL A 320 30.94 7.95 10.73
N SER A 321 31.92 8.25 9.88
CA SER A 321 33.00 7.31 9.54
C SER A 321 34.05 7.14 10.66
N ASN A 322 34.12 8.09 11.60
CA ASN A 322 35.12 8.10 12.67
C ASN A 322 34.59 7.57 14.01
N ILE A 323 33.32 7.22 14.11
CA ILE A 323 32.75 6.59 15.29
C ILE A 323 32.93 5.07 15.12
N ALA A 324 33.85 4.50 15.88
CA ALA A 324 34.02 3.05 15.99
C ALA A 324 33.11 2.54 17.11
N PHE A 325 32.30 1.52 16.79
CA PHE A 325 31.59 0.69 17.77
C PHE A 325 32.46 -0.49 18.18
#